data_AF-A0A2H6KK03-F1
#
_entry.id   AF-A0A2H6KK03-F1
#
_cell.length_a   1.000
_cell.length_b   1.000
_cell.length_c   1.000
_cell.angle_alpha   90.00
_cell.angle_beta   90.00
_cell.angle_gamma   90.00
#
_symmetry.space_group_name_H-M   'P 1'
#
loop_
_entity.id
_entity.type
_entity.pdbx_description
1 polymer ?
#
loop_
_entity_poly.entity_id
_entity_poly.type
_entity_poly.pdbx_seq_one_letter_code
_entity_poly.pdbx_strand_id
1 'polypeptide(L)'
;MNLTDQLHDVSIRAMFFDKKAGEAVEAAGQLDDVLKSKLDKPVSLLKQGAENFKSVNTDGKLQHQARAVDTALTTQRSVLNNAIEHQSKNVQEVLNSGFEKLQSELTTFRTVQLKNEIKQIKASVTEAEIAASGLLERFENEYRIKIEKLFTGLKEQMDDINTANADPVGKQSKLKQKVNEIQDQVRIMDDACKAKLKAIWEHVTSKVGKTDGDAGSVLHGLTKLDAHVTAGLERVRESLKTTLKSFITEQLGGYLQSSITAANEHDFKNGTRPGLQALQTVKLGSDLGNLDTFRQQLAQLTQVTTAVVDNDPKKNFAEIIEYILFYVNKVQSGESPFDHNTKASFAQLTSTLKNDINDIIDKMLNDEIGDGNGEKDPIRLRTDSDSDSDDGSGLMSDYVKQTKVGTGTFRQQIDEIRKRFENEFDPNNGIIIQHIPTYVDAEVTYKAALSIVLETIGKLEKLPGAVDDAKVAANELMSVLREEVETVKSMIIEITPVVDDVESQLEIAIKSIEDTVLITKDNATLSISELRGDLTQKVSSVFSTITAQVHVLFAKQKQAELAQLQTVVTAQLEAIGRIIAEDKATGVKGFLGKMKTCINGMRHTDLPYRLDEKIQFPACNKSSRFLHTIV
;
A
#
# COMPACT_ATOMS: atom_id res chain seq x y z
N MET A 1 18.70 92.78 -60.45
CA MET A 1 17.89 93.07 -61.65
C MET A 1 16.51 92.46 -61.48
N ASN A 2 15.68 93.17 -60.71
CA ASN A 2 14.24 92.98 -60.52
C ASN A 2 13.47 93.95 -61.45
N LEU A 3 12.14 94.04 -61.38
CA LEU A 3 11.37 95.00 -62.20
C LEU A 3 11.70 96.46 -61.86
N THR A 4 11.93 96.76 -60.58
CA THR A 4 12.28 98.11 -60.11
C THR A 4 13.61 98.58 -60.74
N ASP A 5 14.62 97.70 -60.82
CA ASP A 5 15.91 97.95 -61.48
C ASP A 5 15.70 98.18 -62.99
N GLN A 6 14.91 97.32 -63.65
CA GLN A 6 14.60 97.45 -65.09
C GLN A 6 13.86 98.76 -65.42
N LEU A 7 12.92 99.17 -64.58
CA LEU A 7 12.18 100.41 -64.75
C LEU A 7 13.06 101.65 -64.49
N HIS A 8 14.02 101.56 -63.58
CA HIS A 8 14.99 102.63 -63.32
C HIS A 8 15.87 102.90 -64.56
N ASP A 9 16.43 101.86 -65.18
CA ASP A 9 17.22 101.95 -66.41
C ASP A 9 16.43 102.57 -67.57
N VAL A 10 15.15 102.18 -67.74
CA VAL A 10 14.27 102.74 -68.77
C VAL A 10 13.89 104.20 -68.45
N SER A 11 13.66 104.53 -67.18
CA SER A 11 13.38 105.91 -66.73
C SER A 11 14.52 106.87 -67.09
N ILE A 12 15.77 106.48 -66.82
CA ILE A 12 16.96 107.29 -67.15
C ILE A 12 17.05 107.54 -68.66
N ARG A 13 16.84 106.50 -69.47
CA ARG A 13 16.85 106.61 -70.94
C ARG A 13 15.72 107.51 -71.46
N ALA A 14 14.53 107.41 -70.87
CA ALA A 14 13.40 108.25 -71.24
C ALA A 14 13.63 109.74 -70.92
N MET A 15 14.21 110.05 -69.76
CA MET A 15 14.65 111.42 -69.42
C MET A 15 15.72 111.95 -70.38
N PHE A 16 16.64 111.10 -70.86
CA PHE A 16 17.65 111.50 -71.84
C PHE A 16 17.04 111.82 -73.21
N PHE A 17 16.07 111.03 -73.68
CA PHE A 17 15.36 111.30 -74.94
C PHE A 17 14.52 112.58 -74.89
N ASP A 18 13.81 112.81 -73.78
CA ASP A 18 13.09 114.06 -73.50
C ASP A 18 14.02 115.28 -73.53
N LYS A 19 15.17 115.21 -72.85
CA LYS A 19 16.17 116.29 -72.92
C LYS A 19 16.65 116.53 -74.35
N LYS A 20 16.94 115.46 -75.12
CA LYS A 20 17.40 115.60 -76.52
C LYS A 20 16.34 116.15 -77.46
N ALA A 21 15.06 115.86 -77.20
CA ALA A 21 13.95 116.50 -77.89
C ALA A 21 13.85 118.00 -77.53
N GLY A 22 14.03 118.36 -76.26
CA GLY A 22 14.11 119.74 -75.79
C GLY A 22 15.22 120.54 -76.49
N GLU A 23 16.45 120.01 -76.52
CA GLU A 23 17.59 120.61 -77.23
C GLU A 23 17.30 120.84 -78.72
N ALA A 24 16.57 119.92 -79.38
CA ALA A 24 16.12 120.07 -80.77
C ALA A 24 15.06 121.18 -80.95
N VAL A 25 14.17 121.38 -79.97
CA VAL A 25 13.18 122.49 -79.99
C VAL A 25 13.87 123.84 -79.82
N GLU A 26 14.84 123.92 -78.89
CA GLU A 26 15.66 125.12 -78.70
C GLU A 26 16.46 125.49 -79.96
N ALA A 27 17.08 124.49 -80.60
CA ALA A 27 17.79 124.69 -81.88
C ALA A 27 16.86 125.13 -83.02
N ALA A 28 15.66 124.55 -83.14
CA ALA A 28 14.67 124.98 -84.12
C ALA A 28 14.17 126.42 -83.87
N GLY A 29 14.11 126.85 -82.60
CA GLY A 29 13.73 128.21 -82.20
C GLY A 29 14.69 129.31 -82.66
N GLN A 30 15.95 128.96 -82.97
CA GLN A 30 17.02 129.85 -83.44
C GLN A 30 17.06 130.01 -84.98
N LEU A 31 16.17 129.34 -85.72
CA LEU A 31 16.05 129.44 -87.17
C LEU A 31 15.23 130.69 -87.57
N ASP A 32 15.34 131.09 -88.84
CA ASP A 32 14.53 132.17 -89.40
C ASP A 32 13.02 131.82 -89.37
N ASP A 33 12.16 132.83 -89.21
CA ASP A 33 10.73 132.64 -88.89
C ASP A 33 9.96 131.81 -89.93
N VAL A 34 10.41 131.82 -91.19
CA VAL A 34 9.82 131.03 -92.28
C VAL A 34 10.17 129.54 -92.15
N LEU A 35 11.42 129.20 -91.86
CA LEU A 35 11.82 127.80 -91.62
C LEU A 35 11.29 127.30 -90.28
N LYS A 36 11.35 128.14 -89.24
CA LYS A 36 10.85 127.87 -87.88
C LYS A 36 9.36 127.53 -87.86
N SER A 37 8.51 128.34 -88.51
CA SER A 37 7.05 128.08 -88.58
C SER A 37 6.68 126.79 -89.32
N LYS A 38 7.50 126.34 -90.27
CA LYS A 38 7.33 125.03 -90.93
C LYS A 38 7.74 123.86 -90.02
N LEU A 39 8.83 124.02 -89.27
CA LEU A 39 9.40 122.98 -88.41
C LEU A 39 8.70 122.82 -87.05
N ASP A 40 7.98 123.85 -86.59
CA ASP A 40 7.26 123.87 -85.30
C ASP A 40 6.40 122.61 -85.08
N LYS A 41 5.58 122.22 -86.06
CA LYS A 41 4.69 121.05 -85.93
C LYS A 41 5.43 119.70 -85.87
N PRO A 42 6.38 119.36 -86.77
CA PRO A 42 7.17 118.15 -86.62
C PRO A 42 8.02 118.09 -85.34
N VAL A 43 8.62 119.21 -84.95
CA VAL A 43 9.50 119.28 -83.77
C VAL A 43 8.70 119.20 -82.47
N SER A 44 7.51 119.82 -82.39
CA SER A 44 6.60 119.67 -81.25
C SER A 44 6.01 118.26 -81.14
N LEU A 45 5.71 117.58 -82.25
CA LEU A 45 5.29 116.17 -82.23
C LEU A 45 6.41 115.22 -81.75
N LEU A 46 7.66 115.48 -82.15
CA LEU A 46 8.83 114.73 -81.67
C LEU A 46 9.04 114.97 -80.16
N LYS A 47 8.90 116.22 -79.69
CA LYS A 47 8.92 116.55 -78.27
C LYS A 47 7.80 115.87 -77.50
N GLN A 48 6.56 115.94 -77.97
CA GLN A 48 5.40 115.30 -77.33
C GLN A 48 5.57 113.78 -77.23
N GLY A 49 6.15 113.13 -78.25
CA GLY A 49 6.49 111.71 -78.20
C GLY A 49 7.48 111.37 -77.08
N ALA A 50 8.55 112.15 -76.94
CA ALA A 50 9.55 111.96 -75.89
C ALA A 50 9.02 112.31 -74.49
N GLU A 51 8.25 113.39 -74.35
CA GLU A 51 7.57 113.79 -73.11
C GLU A 51 6.58 112.72 -72.63
N ASN A 52 5.80 112.13 -73.55
CA ASN A 52 4.89 111.02 -73.24
C ASN A 52 5.66 109.75 -72.80
N PHE A 53 6.71 109.36 -73.53
CA PHE A 53 7.52 108.19 -73.19
C PHE A 53 8.21 108.33 -71.82
N LYS A 54 8.73 109.53 -71.53
CA LYS A 54 9.18 109.92 -70.18
C LYS A 54 8.06 109.80 -69.16
N SER A 55 6.95 110.52 -69.35
CA SER A 55 5.84 110.58 -68.39
C SER A 55 5.35 109.20 -67.97
N VAL A 56 5.15 108.29 -68.92
CA VAL A 56 4.73 106.89 -68.66
C VAL A 56 5.78 106.11 -67.88
N ASN A 57 7.07 106.28 -68.19
CA ASN A 57 8.15 105.52 -67.54
C ASN A 57 8.58 106.11 -66.19
N THR A 58 8.37 107.41 -65.97
CA THR A 58 8.60 108.10 -64.69
C THR A 58 7.36 108.17 -63.80
N ASP A 59 6.24 107.54 -64.16
CA ASP A 59 5.03 107.52 -63.33
C ASP A 59 5.30 106.77 -62.02
N GLY A 60 5.11 107.45 -60.89
CA GLY A 60 5.20 106.86 -59.56
C GLY A 60 4.24 105.67 -59.38
N LYS A 61 3.09 105.63 -60.05
CA LYS A 61 2.19 104.47 -60.02
C LYS A 61 2.82 103.23 -60.67
N LEU A 62 3.50 103.40 -61.81
CA LEU A 62 4.22 102.31 -62.46
C LEU A 62 5.40 101.82 -61.59
N GLN A 63 6.11 102.74 -60.92
CA GLN A 63 7.16 102.39 -59.96
C GLN A 63 6.62 101.63 -58.75
N HIS A 64 5.48 102.05 -58.20
CA HIS A 64 4.79 101.32 -57.13
C HIS A 64 4.30 99.94 -57.60
N GLN A 65 3.80 99.80 -58.83
CA GLN A 65 3.38 98.51 -59.40
C GLN A 65 4.56 97.55 -59.61
N ALA A 66 5.67 98.01 -60.20
CA ALA A 66 6.90 97.22 -60.35
C ALA A 66 7.39 96.69 -58.99
N ARG A 67 7.54 97.59 -58.01
CA ARG A 67 7.94 97.23 -56.64
C ARG A 67 6.94 96.30 -55.96
N ALA A 68 5.63 96.46 -56.19
CA ALA A 68 4.60 95.60 -55.62
C ALA A 68 4.69 94.17 -56.16
N VAL A 69 4.98 93.99 -57.45
CA VAL A 69 5.19 92.67 -58.07
C VAL A 69 6.50 92.03 -57.56
N ASP A 70 7.61 92.78 -57.54
CA ASP A 70 8.89 92.31 -56.96
C ASP A 70 8.71 91.84 -55.49
N THR A 71 7.96 92.61 -54.71
CA THR A 71 7.64 92.29 -53.31
C THR A 71 6.75 91.05 -53.23
N ALA A 72 5.65 90.99 -53.98
CA ALA A 72 4.69 89.88 -53.94
C ALA A 72 5.33 88.54 -54.32
N LEU A 73 6.16 88.51 -55.36
CA LEU A 73 6.93 87.30 -55.75
C LEU A 73 7.86 86.83 -54.64
N THR A 74 8.55 87.78 -53.98
CA THR A 74 9.48 87.48 -52.87
C THR A 74 8.73 86.99 -51.63
N THR A 75 7.66 87.68 -51.22
CA THR A 75 6.82 87.32 -50.08
C THR A 75 6.15 85.97 -50.28
N GLN A 76 5.53 85.71 -51.43
CA GLN A 76 4.83 84.44 -51.67
C GLN A 76 5.79 83.25 -51.72
N ARG A 77 7.00 83.42 -52.26
CA ARG A 77 8.07 82.41 -52.18
C ARG A 77 8.47 82.12 -50.72
N SER A 78 8.62 83.17 -49.91
CA SER A 78 8.95 83.02 -48.48
C SER A 78 7.84 82.30 -47.71
N VAL A 79 6.58 82.67 -47.91
CA VAL A 79 5.41 82.03 -47.30
C VAL A 79 5.35 80.54 -47.64
N LEU A 80 5.56 80.17 -48.92
CA LEU A 80 5.55 78.76 -49.34
C LEU A 80 6.72 77.96 -48.79
N ASN A 81 7.95 78.51 -48.79
CA ASN A 81 9.10 77.85 -48.17
C ASN A 81 8.90 77.63 -46.66
N ASN A 82 8.40 78.65 -45.94
CA ASN A 82 8.13 78.55 -44.51
C ASN A 82 7.02 77.52 -44.20
N ALA A 83 6.00 77.43 -45.07
CA ALA A 83 4.95 76.41 -44.95
C ALA A 83 5.49 74.99 -45.20
N ILE A 84 6.38 74.81 -46.18
CA ILE A 84 7.06 73.52 -46.42
C ILE A 84 7.88 73.12 -45.19
N GLU A 85 8.75 73.99 -44.68
CA GLU A 85 9.58 73.70 -43.50
C GLU A 85 8.73 73.34 -42.28
N HIS A 86 7.68 74.12 -41.98
CA HIS A 86 6.80 73.87 -40.85
C HIS A 86 6.04 72.54 -40.98
N GLN A 87 5.51 72.20 -42.17
CA GLN A 87 4.76 70.96 -42.33
C GLN A 87 5.67 69.73 -42.40
N SER A 88 6.87 69.83 -42.99
CA SER A 88 7.90 68.78 -42.90
C SER A 88 8.30 68.51 -41.45
N LYS A 89 8.50 69.56 -40.65
CA LYS A 89 8.80 69.43 -39.21
C LYS A 89 7.65 68.79 -38.42
N ASN A 90 6.40 69.20 -38.68
CA ASN A 90 5.22 68.57 -38.06
C ASN A 90 5.16 67.06 -38.34
N VAL A 91 5.38 66.65 -39.59
CA VAL A 91 5.37 65.22 -39.99
C VAL A 91 6.52 64.46 -39.33
N GLN A 92 7.71 65.06 -39.25
CA GLN A 92 8.86 64.47 -38.56
C GLN A 92 8.62 64.28 -37.06
N GLU A 93 8.01 65.25 -36.38
CA GLU A 93 7.68 65.18 -34.95
C GLU A 93 6.64 64.10 -34.65
N VAL A 94 5.56 64.03 -35.46
CA VAL A 94 4.52 63.00 -35.32
C VAL A 94 5.08 61.59 -35.54
N LEU A 95 5.92 61.39 -36.57
CA LEU A 95 6.53 60.08 -36.83
C LEU A 95 7.56 59.70 -35.76
N ASN A 96 8.43 60.62 -35.32
CA ASN A 96 9.38 60.34 -34.24
C ASN A 96 8.68 59.94 -32.94
N SER A 97 7.61 60.66 -32.55
CA SER A 97 6.80 60.31 -31.38
C SER A 97 6.13 58.94 -31.53
N GLY A 98 5.66 58.59 -32.72
CA GLY A 98 5.13 57.26 -33.04
C GLY A 98 6.18 56.15 -32.89
N PHE A 99 7.38 56.34 -33.44
CA PHE A 99 8.48 55.37 -33.31
C PHE A 99 8.99 55.23 -31.86
N GLU A 100 9.10 56.33 -31.11
CA GLU A 100 9.49 56.32 -29.70
C GLU A 100 8.46 55.61 -28.82
N LYS A 101 7.16 55.79 -29.12
CA LYS A 101 6.09 55.03 -28.48
C LYS A 101 6.23 53.52 -28.77
N LEU A 102 6.37 53.13 -30.05
CA LEU A 102 6.55 51.73 -30.44
C LEU A 102 7.78 51.09 -29.78
N GLN A 103 8.90 51.81 -29.72
CA GLN A 103 10.13 51.35 -29.07
C GLN A 103 9.93 51.15 -27.56
N SER A 104 9.19 52.04 -26.90
CA SER A 104 8.83 51.93 -25.47
C SER A 104 7.89 50.73 -25.21
N GLU A 105 6.89 50.52 -26.08
CA GLU A 105 5.96 49.38 -26.00
C GLU A 105 6.69 48.04 -26.21
N LEU A 106 7.58 47.94 -27.20
CA LEU A 106 8.45 46.77 -27.43
C LEU A 106 9.38 46.52 -26.24
N THR A 107 10.06 47.55 -25.73
CA THR A 107 10.94 47.45 -24.55
C THR A 107 10.17 46.94 -23.34
N THR A 108 8.94 47.43 -23.12
CA THR A 108 8.06 47.01 -22.01
C THR A 108 7.62 45.56 -22.18
N PHE A 109 7.20 45.16 -23.38
CA PHE A 109 6.85 43.78 -23.70
C PHE A 109 8.03 42.83 -23.43
N ARG A 110 9.23 43.18 -23.91
CA ARG A 110 10.46 42.38 -23.77
C ARG A 110 10.92 42.25 -22.31
N THR A 111 11.05 43.39 -21.61
CA THR A 111 11.75 43.43 -20.30
C THR A 111 10.84 43.15 -19.10
N VAL A 112 9.54 43.40 -19.23
CA VAL A 112 8.56 43.22 -18.14
C VAL A 112 7.63 42.05 -18.42
N GLN A 113 6.91 42.06 -19.55
CA GLN A 113 5.83 41.11 -19.79
C GLN A 113 6.37 39.71 -20.10
N LEU A 114 7.18 39.54 -21.16
CA LEU A 114 7.78 38.25 -21.52
C LEU A 114 8.54 37.62 -20.35
N LYS A 115 9.36 38.42 -19.64
CA LYS A 115 10.13 37.95 -18.47
C LYS A 115 9.24 37.56 -17.29
N ASN A 116 8.06 38.16 -17.11
CA ASN A 116 7.09 37.71 -16.11
C ASN A 116 6.44 36.39 -16.52
N GLU A 117 5.93 36.28 -17.75
CA GLU A 117 5.24 35.06 -18.21
C GLU A 117 6.16 33.84 -18.20
N ILE A 118 7.38 33.96 -18.74
CA ILE A 118 8.36 32.87 -18.71
C ILE A 118 8.75 32.51 -17.27
N LYS A 119 8.87 33.48 -16.36
CA LYS A 119 9.13 33.22 -14.94
C LYS A 119 7.97 32.46 -14.28
N GLN A 120 6.71 32.77 -14.61
CA GLN A 120 5.56 32.03 -14.08
C GLN A 120 5.53 30.60 -14.61
N ILE A 121 5.76 30.39 -15.92
CA ILE A 121 5.87 29.06 -16.51
C ILE A 121 6.97 28.23 -15.82
N LYS A 122 8.17 28.80 -15.67
CA LYS A 122 9.29 28.14 -14.98
C LYS A 122 8.96 27.81 -13.52
N ALA A 123 8.30 28.70 -12.79
CA ALA A 123 7.87 28.44 -11.42
C ALA A 123 6.90 27.24 -11.35
N SER A 124 5.89 27.16 -12.24
CA SER A 124 4.95 26.03 -12.28
C SER A 124 5.63 24.70 -12.67
N VAL A 125 6.66 24.73 -13.52
CA VAL A 125 7.47 23.53 -13.82
C VAL A 125 8.26 23.08 -12.58
N THR A 126 8.89 24.00 -11.84
CA THR A 126 9.57 23.68 -10.57
C THR A 126 8.60 23.17 -9.50
N GLU A 127 7.40 23.74 -9.39
CA GLU A 127 6.35 23.24 -8.48
C GLU A 127 5.93 21.80 -8.84
N ALA A 128 5.80 21.49 -10.13
CA ALA A 128 5.52 20.13 -10.61
C ALA A 128 6.68 19.16 -10.34
N GLU A 129 7.94 19.59 -10.50
CA GLU A 129 9.13 18.77 -10.20
C GLU A 129 9.23 18.45 -8.70
N ILE A 130 8.94 19.44 -7.84
CA ILE A 130 8.86 19.26 -6.37
C ILE A 130 7.73 18.29 -6.02
N ALA A 131 6.55 18.45 -6.63
CA ALA A 131 5.41 17.57 -6.39
C ALA A 131 5.69 16.11 -6.82
N ALA A 132 6.30 15.91 -7.99
CA ALA A 132 6.69 14.58 -8.48
C ALA A 132 7.77 13.94 -7.58
N SER A 133 8.77 14.73 -7.15
CA SER A 133 9.81 14.26 -6.24
C SER A 133 9.27 13.89 -4.85
N GLY A 134 8.35 14.70 -4.31
CA GLY A 134 7.66 14.40 -3.05
C GLY A 134 6.74 13.18 -3.16
N LEU A 135 6.11 12.95 -4.32
CA LEU A 135 5.32 11.74 -4.57
C LEU A 135 6.22 10.49 -4.57
N LEU A 136 7.40 10.55 -5.21
CA LEU A 136 8.39 9.48 -5.18
C LEU A 136 8.91 9.20 -3.76
N GLU A 137 9.25 10.24 -2.99
CA GLU A 137 9.71 10.09 -1.60
C GLU A 137 8.63 9.45 -0.72
N ARG A 138 7.37 9.88 -0.86
CA ARG A 138 6.23 9.26 -0.15
C ARG A 138 5.99 7.83 -0.61
N PHE A 139 6.13 7.53 -1.90
CA PHE A 139 6.00 6.16 -2.41
C PHE A 139 7.02 5.21 -1.74
N GLU A 140 8.30 5.59 -1.73
CA GLU A 140 9.38 4.85 -1.08
C GLU A 140 9.13 4.67 0.44
N ASN A 141 8.93 5.78 1.16
CA ASN A 141 8.90 5.80 2.62
C ASN A 141 7.55 5.38 3.23
N GLU A 142 6.42 5.77 2.63
CA GLU A 142 5.09 5.48 3.17
C GLU A 142 4.45 4.21 2.63
N TYR A 143 4.84 3.73 1.44
CA TYR A 143 4.25 2.55 0.82
C TYR A 143 5.25 1.40 0.73
N ARG A 144 6.34 1.52 -0.04
CA ARG A 144 7.26 0.39 -0.29
C ARG A 144 7.84 -0.19 1.00
N ILE A 145 8.45 0.65 1.84
CA ILE A 145 9.03 0.23 3.13
C ILE A 145 7.97 -0.31 4.11
N LYS A 146 6.72 0.19 4.06
CA LYS A 146 5.64 -0.35 4.94
C LYS A 146 5.14 -1.70 4.45
N ILE A 147 4.97 -1.89 3.13
CA ILE A 147 4.54 -3.15 2.52
C ILE A 147 5.61 -4.23 2.72
N GLU A 148 6.89 -3.91 2.48
CA GLU A 148 8.04 -4.79 2.79
C GLU A 148 8.05 -5.22 4.26
N LYS A 149 7.78 -4.30 5.20
CA LYS A 149 7.68 -4.60 6.64
C LYS A 149 6.46 -5.47 6.98
N LEU A 150 5.30 -5.23 6.37
CA LEU A 150 4.11 -6.05 6.58
C LEU A 150 4.33 -7.49 6.10
N PHE A 151 4.90 -7.69 4.91
CA PHE A 151 5.30 -9.03 4.44
C PHE A 151 6.33 -9.69 5.35
N THR A 152 7.27 -8.92 5.91
CA THR A 152 8.29 -9.45 6.83
C THR A 152 7.67 -9.86 8.17
N GLY A 153 6.81 -9.03 8.77
CA GLY A 153 6.08 -9.37 10.00
C GLY A 153 5.09 -10.53 9.84
N LEU A 154 4.45 -10.67 8.67
CA LEU A 154 3.67 -11.87 8.33
C LEU A 154 4.56 -13.12 8.29
N LYS A 155 5.77 -13.02 7.70
CA LYS A 155 6.72 -14.13 7.65
C LYS A 155 7.25 -14.53 9.03
N GLU A 156 7.51 -13.55 9.91
CA GLU A 156 7.86 -13.76 11.32
C GLU A 156 6.73 -14.47 12.09
N GLN A 157 5.47 -14.05 11.92
CA GLN A 157 4.31 -14.69 12.54
C GLN A 157 4.07 -16.14 12.05
N MET A 158 4.64 -16.51 10.90
CA MET A 158 4.53 -17.85 10.33
C MET A 158 5.76 -18.74 10.59
N ASP A 159 6.73 -18.32 11.41
CA ASP A 159 7.95 -19.08 11.68
C ASP A 159 7.68 -20.51 12.18
N ASP A 160 6.70 -20.69 13.08
CA ASP A 160 6.34 -22.02 13.63
C ASP A 160 5.64 -22.95 12.59
N ILE A 161 5.14 -22.41 11.47
CA ILE A 161 4.56 -23.17 10.33
C ILE A 161 5.46 -23.20 9.09
N ASN A 162 6.64 -22.59 9.13
CA ASN A 162 7.55 -22.48 7.99
C ASN A 162 8.46 -23.72 7.85
N THR A 163 8.31 -24.46 6.74
CA THR A 163 9.14 -25.63 6.43
C THR A 163 10.56 -25.30 5.98
N ALA A 164 10.85 -24.04 5.64
CA ALA A 164 12.23 -23.58 5.37
C ALA A 164 13.04 -23.33 6.65
N ASN A 165 12.36 -23.13 7.79
CA ASN A 165 12.97 -22.95 9.11
C ASN A 165 12.96 -24.26 9.93
N ALA A 166 12.87 -25.40 9.23
CA ALA A 166 12.89 -26.74 9.78
C ALA A 166 14.32 -27.24 10.04
N ASP A 167 14.44 -28.19 10.96
CA ASP A 167 15.70 -28.88 11.27
C ASP A 167 16.15 -29.75 10.08
N PRO A 168 17.46 -29.85 9.72
CA PRO A 168 17.90 -30.40 8.42
C PRO A 168 17.50 -31.86 8.14
N VAL A 169 17.09 -32.61 9.15
CA VAL A 169 16.73 -34.03 9.08
C VAL A 169 15.31 -34.24 8.51
N GLY A 170 14.43 -33.23 8.54
CA GLY A 170 13.07 -33.37 8.03
C GLY A 170 12.41 -32.04 7.68
N LYS A 171 11.98 -31.89 6.42
CA LYS A 171 11.28 -30.69 5.88
C LYS A 171 9.85 -30.55 6.44
N GLN A 172 9.75 -30.29 7.74
CA GLN A 172 8.52 -30.23 8.51
C GLN A 172 8.58 -29.04 9.47
N SER A 173 7.50 -28.27 9.52
CA SER A 173 7.40 -27.11 10.41
C SER A 173 7.51 -27.47 11.90
N LYS A 174 7.89 -26.51 12.74
CA LYS A 174 7.99 -26.67 14.20
C LYS A 174 6.65 -27.14 14.82
N LEU A 175 5.53 -26.65 14.30
CA LEU A 175 4.20 -27.11 14.69
C LEU A 175 3.98 -28.60 14.37
N LYS A 176 4.43 -29.06 13.20
CA LYS A 176 4.33 -30.46 12.78
C LYS A 176 5.23 -31.38 13.60
N GLN A 177 6.45 -30.92 13.93
CA GLN A 177 7.36 -31.62 14.85
C GLN A 177 6.67 -31.84 16.21
N LYS A 178 6.12 -30.79 16.84
CA LYS A 178 5.36 -30.90 18.11
C LYS A 178 4.16 -31.83 18.03
N VAL A 179 3.44 -31.88 16.90
CA VAL A 179 2.31 -32.83 16.72
C VAL A 179 2.79 -34.28 16.55
N ASN A 180 3.93 -34.51 15.89
CA ASN A 180 4.54 -35.84 15.82
C ASN A 180 5.07 -36.29 17.19
N GLU A 181 5.66 -35.37 17.99
CA GLU A 181 6.04 -35.65 19.38
C GLU A 181 4.83 -36.09 20.22
N ILE A 182 3.69 -35.40 20.10
CA ILE A 182 2.43 -35.79 20.73
C ILE A 182 1.99 -37.18 20.23
N GLN A 183 2.14 -37.47 18.93
CA GLN A 183 1.82 -38.79 18.37
C GLN A 183 2.68 -39.92 18.95
N ASP A 184 4.00 -39.72 19.07
CA ASP A 184 4.91 -40.69 19.67
C ASP A 184 4.65 -40.84 21.19
N GLN A 185 4.37 -39.76 21.92
CA GLN A 185 4.01 -39.83 23.35
C GLN A 185 2.69 -40.60 23.57
N VAL A 186 1.67 -40.38 22.72
CA VAL A 186 0.43 -41.17 22.78
C VAL A 186 0.69 -42.64 22.46
N ARG A 187 1.55 -42.97 21.49
CA ARG A 187 1.93 -44.37 21.22
C ARG A 187 2.64 -45.00 22.42
N ILE A 188 3.59 -44.31 23.04
CA ILE A 188 4.29 -44.78 24.25
C ILE A 188 3.31 -45.01 25.41
N MET A 189 2.34 -44.11 25.61
CA MET A 189 1.28 -44.27 26.62
C MET A 189 0.39 -45.49 26.33
N ASP A 190 0.05 -45.71 25.07
CA ASP A 190 -0.79 -46.81 24.60
C ASP A 190 -0.10 -48.17 24.76
N ASP A 191 1.16 -48.28 24.32
CA ASP A 191 2.02 -49.44 24.53
C ASP A 191 2.18 -49.75 26.03
N ALA A 192 2.36 -48.71 26.86
CA ALA A 192 2.43 -48.86 28.32
C ALA A 192 1.10 -49.27 28.98
N CYS A 193 -0.04 -48.88 28.40
CA CYS A 193 -1.37 -49.31 28.84
C CYS A 193 -1.58 -50.81 28.55
N LYS A 194 -1.29 -51.23 27.30
CA LYS A 194 -1.29 -52.63 26.86
C LYS A 194 -0.36 -53.50 27.72
N ALA A 195 0.85 -53.04 28.00
CA ALA A 195 1.80 -53.74 28.87
C ALA A 195 1.27 -53.92 30.31
N LYS A 196 0.63 -52.90 30.89
CA LYS A 196 0.02 -53.01 32.23
C LYS A 196 -1.17 -53.96 32.27
N LEU A 197 -2.06 -53.92 31.26
CA LEU A 197 -3.19 -54.84 31.16
C LEU A 197 -2.71 -56.31 31.05
N LYS A 198 -1.67 -56.56 30.25
CA LYS A 198 -1.03 -57.88 30.19
C LYS A 198 -0.42 -58.31 31.53
N ALA A 199 0.33 -57.43 32.21
CA ALA A 199 0.91 -57.74 33.52
C ALA A 199 -0.16 -58.04 34.58
N ILE A 200 -1.32 -57.37 34.53
CA ILE A 200 -2.48 -57.68 35.39
C ILE A 200 -3.00 -59.09 35.08
N TRP A 201 -3.16 -59.46 33.81
CA TRP A 201 -3.61 -60.80 33.41
C TRP A 201 -2.61 -61.90 33.83
N GLU A 202 -1.30 -61.68 33.62
CA GLU A 202 -0.26 -62.61 34.06
C GLU A 202 -0.30 -62.81 35.59
N HIS A 203 -0.47 -61.72 36.35
CA HIS A 203 -0.61 -61.78 37.80
C HIS A 203 -1.91 -62.46 38.26
N VAL A 204 -3.07 -62.13 37.69
CA VAL A 204 -4.35 -62.76 38.03
C VAL A 204 -4.32 -64.26 37.72
N THR A 205 -3.84 -64.65 36.54
CA THR A 205 -3.71 -66.05 36.14
C THR A 205 -2.76 -66.81 37.07
N SER A 206 -1.63 -66.21 37.44
CA SER A 206 -0.66 -66.78 38.40
C SER A 206 -1.23 -66.92 39.82
N LYS A 207 -2.02 -65.95 40.31
CA LYS A 207 -2.61 -65.99 41.66
C LYS A 207 -3.83 -66.89 41.74
N VAL A 208 -4.64 -67.01 40.69
CA VAL A 208 -5.77 -67.94 40.64
C VAL A 208 -5.29 -69.38 40.52
N GLY A 209 -4.34 -69.63 39.59
CA GLY A 209 -3.84 -70.96 39.25
C GLY A 209 -4.52 -71.53 38.01
N LYS A 210 -3.74 -72.11 37.11
CA LYS A 210 -4.20 -72.97 36.01
C LYS A 210 -4.45 -74.40 36.50
N THR A 211 -3.69 -74.86 37.51
CA THR A 211 -3.87 -76.17 38.14
C THR A 211 -3.82 -76.08 39.66
N ASP A 212 -4.37 -77.08 40.35
CA ASP A 212 -4.29 -77.22 41.81
C ASP A 212 -2.84 -77.48 42.32
N GLY A 213 -1.91 -77.78 41.41
CA GLY A 213 -0.47 -77.90 41.69
C GLY A 213 0.29 -76.57 41.69
N ASP A 214 -0.31 -75.47 41.21
CA ASP A 214 0.39 -74.20 40.96
C ASP A 214 0.78 -73.51 42.28
N ALA A 215 2.02 -73.71 42.71
CA ALA A 215 2.50 -73.32 44.04
C ALA A 215 2.32 -71.82 44.32
N GLY A 216 1.53 -71.49 45.35
CA GLY A 216 1.23 -70.11 45.75
C GLY A 216 -0.03 -69.50 45.12
N SER A 217 -0.77 -70.27 44.33
CA SER A 217 -2.12 -69.91 43.84
C SER A 217 -3.23 -70.17 44.87
N VAL A 218 -4.42 -69.63 44.62
CA VAL A 218 -5.63 -69.90 45.42
C VAL A 218 -6.06 -71.37 45.31
N LEU A 219 -6.03 -71.98 44.13
CA LEU A 219 -6.36 -73.41 43.96
C LEU A 219 -5.39 -74.31 44.75
N HIS A 220 -4.09 -74.02 44.72
CA HIS A 220 -3.11 -74.71 45.54
C HIS A 220 -3.28 -74.44 47.05
N GLY A 221 -3.73 -73.23 47.41
CA GLY A 221 -4.11 -72.87 48.78
C GLY A 221 -5.27 -73.72 49.31
N LEU A 222 -6.31 -73.94 48.50
CA LEU A 222 -7.41 -74.85 48.82
C LEU A 222 -6.93 -76.29 48.99
N THR A 223 -6.04 -76.79 48.12
CA THR A 223 -5.49 -78.15 48.23
C THR A 223 -4.66 -78.35 49.50
N LYS A 224 -3.98 -77.30 49.97
CA LYS A 224 -3.33 -77.29 51.29
C LYS A 224 -4.33 -77.22 52.45
N LEU A 225 -5.44 -76.50 52.29
CA LEU A 225 -6.50 -76.48 53.29
C LEU A 225 -7.15 -77.86 53.44
N ASP A 226 -7.48 -78.52 52.33
CA ASP A 226 -8.01 -79.90 52.31
C ASP A 226 -7.08 -80.86 53.08
N ALA A 227 -5.79 -80.86 52.76
CA ALA A 227 -4.79 -81.69 53.46
C ALA A 227 -4.65 -81.34 54.95
N HIS A 228 -4.73 -80.06 55.32
CA HIS A 228 -4.68 -79.63 56.72
C HIS A 228 -5.95 -79.99 57.51
N VAL A 229 -7.13 -79.99 56.88
CA VAL A 229 -8.40 -80.41 57.50
C VAL A 229 -8.36 -81.90 57.79
N THR A 230 -8.02 -82.75 56.81
CA THR A 230 -7.90 -84.20 57.01
C THR A 230 -6.88 -84.54 58.10
N ALA A 231 -5.66 -84.01 58.02
CA ALA A 231 -4.62 -84.23 59.03
C ALA A 231 -4.95 -83.61 60.41
N GLY A 232 -5.88 -82.66 60.47
CA GLY A 232 -6.44 -82.14 61.72
C GLY A 232 -7.41 -83.13 62.36
N LEU A 233 -8.32 -83.68 61.58
CA LEU A 233 -9.33 -84.65 62.02
C LEU A 233 -8.70 -86.00 62.42
N GLU A 234 -7.66 -86.46 61.71
CA GLU A 234 -6.81 -87.60 62.10
C GLU A 234 -6.26 -87.44 63.53
N ARG A 235 -5.72 -86.27 63.87
CA ARG A 235 -5.18 -85.99 65.22
C ARG A 235 -6.26 -85.98 66.29
N VAL A 236 -7.46 -85.49 65.98
CA VAL A 236 -8.61 -85.55 66.90
C VAL A 236 -9.03 -87.00 67.14
N ARG A 237 -9.10 -87.82 66.08
CA ARG A 237 -9.42 -89.25 66.18
C ARG A 237 -8.40 -90.02 67.03
N GLU A 238 -7.10 -89.84 66.79
CA GLU A 238 -6.04 -90.51 67.57
C GLU A 238 -5.95 -89.99 69.01
N SER A 239 -6.28 -88.71 69.25
CA SER A 239 -6.41 -88.17 70.61
C SER A 239 -7.56 -88.83 71.37
N LEU A 240 -8.76 -88.92 70.76
CA LEU A 240 -9.92 -89.62 71.34
C LEU A 240 -9.61 -91.09 71.64
N LYS A 241 -9.01 -91.79 70.67
CA LYS A 241 -8.57 -93.19 70.79
C LYS A 241 -7.59 -93.40 71.95
N THR A 242 -6.62 -92.50 72.11
CA THR A 242 -5.64 -92.54 73.21
C THR A 242 -6.32 -92.29 74.56
N THR A 243 -7.19 -91.27 74.66
CA THR A 243 -7.91 -90.93 75.90
C THR A 243 -8.85 -92.05 76.35
N LEU A 244 -9.60 -92.65 75.42
CA LEU A 244 -10.50 -93.77 75.72
C LEU A 244 -9.72 -95.00 76.20
N LYS A 245 -8.58 -95.32 75.57
CA LYS A 245 -7.75 -96.46 76.00
C LYS A 245 -7.13 -96.24 77.38
N SER A 246 -6.61 -95.03 77.68
CA SER A 246 -6.14 -94.64 79.02
C SER A 246 -7.24 -94.80 80.08
N PHE A 247 -8.46 -94.27 79.83
CA PHE A 247 -9.58 -94.38 80.76
C PHE A 247 -9.90 -95.83 81.15
N ILE A 248 -9.87 -96.76 80.19
CA ILE A 248 -10.12 -98.18 80.46
C ILE A 248 -8.92 -98.87 81.11
N THR A 249 -7.70 -98.70 80.61
CA THR A 249 -6.56 -99.50 81.11
C THR A 249 -6.02 -98.99 82.44
N GLU A 250 -6.03 -97.67 82.66
CA GLU A 250 -5.39 -97.04 83.82
C GLU A 250 -6.39 -96.75 84.93
N GLN A 251 -7.56 -96.17 84.61
CA GLN A 251 -8.59 -95.92 85.61
C GLN A 251 -9.39 -97.20 85.90
N LEU A 252 -10.19 -97.68 84.94
CA LEU A 252 -11.10 -98.81 85.15
C LEU A 252 -10.35 -100.11 85.52
N GLY A 253 -9.26 -100.41 84.81
CA GLY A 253 -8.37 -101.53 85.10
C GLY A 253 -7.65 -101.41 86.45
N GLY A 254 -7.17 -100.20 86.80
CA GLY A 254 -6.56 -99.93 88.10
C GLY A 254 -7.52 -100.17 89.26
N TYR A 255 -8.76 -99.70 89.16
CA TYR A 255 -9.81 -99.91 90.15
C TYR A 255 -10.21 -101.38 90.32
N LEU A 256 -10.32 -102.12 89.21
CA LEU A 256 -10.58 -103.56 89.27
C LEU A 256 -9.42 -104.28 89.99
N GLN A 257 -8.17 -103.90 89.68
CA GLN A 257 -6.98 -104.47 90.33
C GLN A 257 -6.88 -104.11 91.82
N SER A 258 -7.26 -102.90 92.25
CA SER A 258 -7.39 -102.56 93.68
C SER A 258 -8.42 -103.45 94.39
N SER A 259 -9.53 -103.76 93.71
CA SER A 259 -10.62 -104.56 94.27
C SER A 259 -10.26 -106.06 94.37
N ILE A 260 -9.58 -106.58 93.34
CA ILE A 260 -8.91 -107.89 93.38
C ILE A 260 -7.88 -107.94 94.52
N THR A 261 -7.15 -106.84 94.76
CA THR A 261 -6.14 -106.79 95.84
C THR A 261 -6.78 -106.84 97.23
N ALA A 262 -7.81 -106.02 97.47
CA ALA A 262 -8.52 -105.99 98.75
C ALA A 262 -9.23 -107.30 99.10
N ALA A 263 -9.73 -108.04 98.10
CA ALA A 263 -10.38 -109.35 98.30
C ALA A 263 -9.49 -110.37 99.03
N ASN A 264 -8.16 -110.24 98.96
CA ASN A 264 -7.21 -111.12 99.67
C ASN A 264 -7.34 -111.05 101.21
N GLU A 265 -8.02 -110.05 101.76
CA GLU A 265 -8.32 -109.91 103.20
C GLU A 265 -9.66 -110.57 103.61
N HIS A 266 -10.31 -111.31 102.72
CA HIS A 266 -11.60 -111.97 102.97
C HIS A 266 -11.53 -113.02 104.10
N ASP A 267 -12.31 -112.81 105.17
CA ASP A 267 -12.44 -113.78 106.27
C ASP A 267 -13.68 -114.66 106.08
N PHE A 268 -13.43 -115.85 105.54
CA PHE A 268 -14.42 -116.93 105.34
C PHE A 268 -15.23 -117.31 106.60
N LYS A 269 -14.77 -116.98 107.82
CA LYS A 269 -15.51 -117.29 109.07
C LYS A 269 -16.43 -116.15 109.50
N ASN A 270 -16.09 -114.91 109.17
CA ASN A 270 -16.83 -113.71 109.58
C ASN A 270 -17.63 -113.06 108.43
N GLY A 271 -17.44 -113.50 107.19
CA GLY A 271 -18.20 -113.05 106.02
C GLY A 271 -17.90 -111.62 105.57
N THR A 272 -16.70 -111.11 105.88
CA THR A 272 -16.25 -109.78 105.46
C THR A 272 -16.03 -109.77 103.94
N ARG A 273 -16.44 -108.71 103.23
CA ARG A 273 -16.30 -108.63 101.75
C ARG A 273 -15.46 -107.42 101.31
N PRO A 274 -14.15 -107.38 101.65
CA PRO A 274 -13.27 -106.23 101.39
C PRO A 274 -13.08 -105.94 99.89
N GLY A 275 -13.06 -106.95 99.02
CA GLY A 275 -12.95 -106.77 97.57
C GLY A 275 -14.15 -106.03 96.97
N LEU A 276 -15.35 -106.42 97.36
CA LEU A 276 -16.61 -105.78 96.96
C LEU A 276 -16.74 -104.37 97.57
N GLN A 277 -16.24 -104.15 98.79
CA GLN A 277 -16.17 -102.80 99.40
C GLN A 277 -15.16 -101.89 98.69
N ALA A 278 -14.01 -102.41 98.25
CA ALA A 278 -13.09 -101.68 97.38
C ALA A 278 -13.78 -101.31 96.05
N LEU A 279 -14.44 -102.27 95.40
CA LEU A 279 -15.17 -102.06 94.14
C LEU A 279 -16.27 -100.98 94.27
N GLN A 280 -16.93 -100.88 95.43
CA GLN A 280 -17.93 -99.85 95.74
C GLN A 280 -17.31 -98.45 95.99
N THR A 281 -16.16 -98.39 96.68
CA THR A 281 -15.56 -97.13 97.16
C THR A 281 -14.79 -96.36 96.08
N VAL A 282 -14.47 -97.02 94.96
CA VAL A 282 -13.88 -96.46 93.73
C VAL A 282 -14.58 -95.18 93.25
N LYS A 283 -13.96 -94.01 93.46
CA LYS A 283 -14.41 -92.75 92.86
C LYS A 283 -13.84 -92.57 91.45
N LEU A 284 -14.55 -93.13 90.47
CA LEU A 284 -14.56 -92.61 89.10
C LEU A 284 -14.99 -91.12 89.12
N GLY A 285 -14.52 -90.35 88.13
CA GLY A 285 -14.75 -88.90 88.05
C GLY A 285 -16.24 -88.50 88.01
N SER A 286 -16.53 -87.26 88.38
CA SER A 286 -17.89 -86.71 88.59
C SER A 286 -18.81 -86.76 87.37
N ASP A 287 -18.26 -86.98 86.18
CA ASP A 287 -18.91 -86.61 84.92
C ASP A 287 -19.49 -87.82 84.16
N LEU A 288 -19.43 -89.04 84.74
CA LEU A 288 -19.97 -90.26 84.15
C LEU A 288 -21.19 -90.80 84.92
N GLY A 289 -22.31 -90.07 84.88
CA GLY A 289 -23.51 -90.34 85.71
C GLY A 289 -24.09 -91.76 85.65
N ASN A 290 -23.92 -92.52 84.56
CA ASN A 290 -24.38 -93.92 84.48
C ASN A 290 -23.59 -94.88 85.40
N LEU A 291 -22.35 -94.56 85.78
CA LEU A 291 -21.55 -95.39 86.68
C LEU A 291 -21.94 -95.22 88.15
N ASP A 292 -22.62 -94.14 88.53
CA ASP A 292 -23.17 -93.99 89.88
C ASP A 292 -24.37 -94.92 90.12
N THR A 293 -25.14 -95.29 89.09
CA THR A 293 -26.17 -96.34 89.20
C THR A 293 -25.52 -97.69 89.54
N PHE A 294 -24.40 -98.02 88.89
CA PHE A 294 -23.64 -99.24 89.18
C PHE A 294 -23.04 -99.22 90.60
N ARG A 295 -22.48 -98.08 91.04
CA ARG A 295 -22.05 -97.87 92.43
C ARG A 295 -23.19 -98.10 93.43
N GLN A 296 -24.37 -97.53 93.18
CA GLN A 296 -25.53 -97.65 94.06
C GLN A 296 -26.03 -99.10 94.15
N GLN A 297 -25.93 -99.88 93.07
CA GLN A 297 -26.24 -101.31 93.08
C GLN A 297 -25.21 -102.12 93.88
N LEU A 298 -23.90 -101.87 93.69
CA LEU A 298 -22.83 -102.47 94.50
C LEU A 298 -22.99 -102.15 96.00
N ALA A 299 -23.41 -100.91 96.33
CA ALA A 299 -23.66 -100.48 97.70
C ALA A 299 -24.82 -101.21 98.40
N GLN A 300 -25.72 -101.87 97.66
CA GLN A 300 -26.74 -102.76 98.24
C GLN A 300 -26.19 -104.17 98.56
N LEU A 301 -25.13 -104.61 97.87
CA LEU A 301 -24.54 -105.94 98.06
C LEU A 301 -23.55 -105.97 99.24
N THR A 302 -22.84 -104.86 99.48
CA THR A 302 -21.88 -104.75 100.61
C THR A 302 -22.54 -104.63 101.98
N GLN A 303 -23.82 -104.26 102.06
CA GLN A 303 -24.56 -104.08 103.32
C GLN A 303 -25.22 -105.37 103.86
N VAL A 304 -25.13 -106.49 103.14
CA VAL A 304 -25.78 -107.76 103.53
C VAL A 304 -24.94 -108.48 104.59
N THR A 305 -25.34 -108.36 105.86
CA THR A 305 -24.62 -108.89 107.03
C THR A 305 -24.97 -110.34 107.36
N THR A 306 -24.14 -110.98 108.19
CA THR A 306 -24.24 -112.39 108.60
C THR A 306 -25.44 -112.73 109.50
N ALA A 307 -26.23 -111.74 109.92
CA ALA A 307 -27.45 -111.93 110.72
C ALA A 307 -28.71 -112.25 109.87
N VAL A 308 -28.56 -112.48 108.56
CA VAL A 308 -29.66 -112.72 107.62
C VAL A 308 -29.67 -114.19 107.14
N VAL A 309 -30.89 -114.74 107.06
CA VAL A 309 -31.23 -116.14 106.75
C VAL A 309 -30.45 -116.71 105.55
N ASP A 310 -30.03 -117.98 105.66
CA ASP A 310 -29.09 -118.67 104.75
C ASP A 310 -29.61 -119.02 103.34
N ASN A 311 -30.36 -118.14 102.69
CA ASN A 311 -30.77 -118.28 101.28
C ASN A 311 -31.06 -116.93 100.57
N ASP A 312 -30.57 -115.79 101.07
CA ASP A 312 -30.75 -114.50 100.37
C ASP A 312 -29.94 -114.45 99.05
N PRO A 313 -30.57 -114.23 97.88
CA PRO A 313 -29.86 -114.13 96.60
C PRO A 313 -28.82 -113.02 96.55
N LYS A 314 -29.00 -111.90 97.27
CA LYS A 314 -28.01 -110.81 97.35
C LYS A 314 -26.79 -111.22 98.18
N LYS A 315 -26.98 -111.98 99.27
CA LYS A 315 -25.89 -112.58 100.06
C LYS A 315 -25.04 -113.50 99.17
N ASN A 316 -25.69 -114.44 98.49
CA ASN A 316 -25.03 -115.41 97.62
C ASN A 316 -24.31 -114.72 96.44
N PHE A 317 -24.91 -113.72 95.81
CA PHE A 317 -24.29 -112.99 94.69
C PHE A 317 -23.11 -112.11 95.14
N ALA A 318 -23.20 -111.46 96.31
CA ALA A 318 -22.09 -110.73 96.91
C ALA A 318 -20.91 -111.66 97.24
N GLU A 319 -21.18 -112.86 97.75
CA GLU A 319 -20.16 -113.89 98.03
C GLU A 319 -19.54 -114.45 96.74
N ILE A 320 -20.32 -114.68 95.69
CA ILE A 320 -19.80 -115.09 94.38
C ILE A 320 -18.83 -114.04 93.81
N ILE A 321 -19.16 -112.74 93.89
CA ILE A 321 -18.24 -111.68 93.43
C ILE A 321 -16.97 -111.66 94.30
N GLU A 322 -17.10 -111.73 95.62
CA GLU A 322 -15.96 -111.71 96.54
C GLU A 322 -15.02 -112.90 96.31
N TYR A 323 -15.57 -114.12 96.13
CA TYR A 323 -14.79 -115.31 95.80
C TYR A 323 -14.13 -115.19 94.43
N ILE A 324 -14.80 -114.63 93.41
CA ILE A 324 -14.18 -114.38 92.10
C ILE A 324 -12.99 -113.42 92.26
N LEU A 325 -13.15 -112.31 92.98
CA LEU A 325 -12.05 -111.35 93.22
C LEU A 325 -10.89 -111.99 94.01
N PHE A 326 -11.19 -112.74 95.07
CA PHE A 326 -10.20 -113.47 95.88
C PHE A 326 -9.44 -114.52 95.07
N TYR A 327 -10.13 -115.33 94.26
CA TYR A 327 -9.48 -116.37 93.49
C TYR A 327 -8.75 -115.82 92.26
N VAL A 328 -9.21 -114.73 91.64
CA VAL A 328 -8.42 -113.98 90.64
C VAL A 328 -7.14 -113.44 91.27
N ASN A 329 -7.20 -112.92 92.52
CA ASN A 329 -5.99 -112.51 93.24
C ASN A 329 -5.00 -113.67 93.40
N LYS A 330 -5.45 -114.81 93.92
CA LYS A 330 -4.60 -116.01 94.11
C LYS A 330 -4.08 -116.58 92.79
N VAL A 331 -4.82 -116.42 91.68
CA VAL A 331 -4.34 -116.74 90.33
C VAL A 331 -3.21 -115.80 89.90
N GLN A 332 -3.35 -114.48 90.11
CA GLN A 332 -2.36 -113.46 89.76
C GLN A 332 -1.09 -113.54 90.61
N SER A 333 -1.22 -113.66 91.94
CA SER A 333 -0.09 -113.79 92.88
C SER A 333 0.60 -115.15 92.84
N GLY A 334 -0.03 -116.15 92.23
CA GLY A 334 0.52 -117.49 92.01
C GLY A 334 0.16 -118.50 93.09
N GLU A 335 -0.38 -118.07 94.23
CA GLU A 335 -0.78 -118.86 95.40
C GLU A 335 -2.11 -119.63 95.23
N SER A 336 -2.58 -119.88 94.00
CA SER A 336 -3.89 -120.49 93.76
C SER A 336 -3.94 -121.96 94.21
N PRO A 337 -4.97 -122.37 94.96
CA PRO A 337 -5.19 -123.77 95.35
C PRO A 337 -5.83 -124.62 94.23
N PHE A 338 -6.08 -124.04 93.05
CA PHE A 338 -6.72 -124.70 91.92
C PHE A 338 -5.73 -125.27 90.89
N ASP A 339 -6.24 -126.08 89.97
CA ASP A 339 -5.45 -126.68 88.90
C ASP A 339 -5.04 -125.68 87.80
N HIS A 340 -4.19 -126.15 86.88
CA HIS A 340 -3.62 -125.33 85.82
C HIS A 340 -4.68 -124.82 84.83
N ASN A 341 -5.75 -125.60 84.61
CA ASN A 341 -6.86 -125.22 83.73
C ASN A 341 -7.69 -124.08 84.33
N THR A 342 -8.04 -124.19 85.62
CA THR A 342 -8.77 -123.14 86.35
C THR A 342 -7.96 -121.84 86.38
N LYS A 343 -6.64 -121.94 86.56
CA LYS A 343 -5.74 -120.78 86.50
C LYS A 343 -5.74 -120.11 85.12
N ALA A 344 -5.77 -120.89 84.04
CA ALA A 344 -5.85 -120.36 82.67
C ALA A 344 -7.19 -119.65 82.41
N SER A 345 -8.32 -120.20 82.87
CA SER A 345 -9.66 -119.61 82.66
C SER A 345 -9.79 -118.19 83.23
N PHE A 346 -9.28 -117.92 84.43
CA PHE A 346 -9.32 -116.57 85.02
C PHE A 346 -8.38 -115.58 84.32
N ALA A 347 -7.22 -116.04 83.82
CA ALA A 347 -6.34 -115.22 83.01
C ALA A 347 -6.98 -114.88 81.64
N GLN A 348 -7.64 -115.85 81.01
CA GLN A 348 -8.35 -115.69 79.74
C GLN A 348 -9.54 -114.73 79.86
N LEU A 349 -10.34 -114.83 80.95
CA LEU A 349 -11.41 -113.86 81.23
C LEU A 349 -10.89 -112.42 81.27
N THR A 350 -9.69 -112.22 81.85
CA THR A 350 -9.06 -110.90 81.97
C THR A 350 -8.56 -110.36 80.63
N SER A 351 -8.03 -111.21 79.74
CA SER A 351 -7.59 -110.78 78.40
C SER A 351 -8.75 -110.59 77.43
N THR A 352 -9.76 -111.47 77.42
CA THR A 352 -10.96 -111.32 76.59
C THR A 352 -11.68 -110.01 76.89
N LEU A 353 -11.97 -109.71 78.17
CA LEU A 353 -12.65 -108.46 78.54
C LEU A 353 -11.86 -107.21 78.12
N LYS A 354 -10.53 -107.26 78.13
CA LYS A 354 -9.68 -106.15 77.67
C LYS A 354 -9.72 -106.00 76.14
N ASN A 355 -9.74 -107.10 75.39
CA ASN A 355 -9.75 -107.09 73.94
C ASN A 355 -11.12 -106.63 73.41
N ASP A 356 -12.21 -107.26 73.86
CA ASP A 356 -13.58 -106.96 73.41
C ASP A 356 -13.91 -105.46 73.54
N ILE A 357 -13.49 -104.82 74.65
CA ILE A 357 -13.72 -103.38 74.87
C ILE A 357 -12.84 -102.51 73.94
N ASN A 358 -11.62 -102.94 73.61
CA ASN A 358 -10.78 -102.24 72.62
C ASN A 358 -11.38 -102.37 71.21
N ASP A 359 -11.86 -103.55 70.85
CA ASP A 359 -12.48 -103.81 69.54
C ASP A 359 -13.81 -103.04 69.39
N ILE A 360 -14.58 -102.88 70.48
CA ILE A 360 -15.76 -102.00 70.50
C ILE A 360 -15.37 -100.52 70.29
N ILE A 361 -14.30 -100.02 70.93
CA ILE A 361 -13.83 -98.63 70.71
C ILE A 361 -13.36 -98.43 69.28
N ASP A 362 -12.49 -99.31 68.79
CA ASP A 362 -11.97 -99.19 67.43
C ASP A 362 -13.10 -99.36 66.40
N LYS A 363 -14.11 -100.20 66.65
CA LYS A 363 -15.34 -100.22 65.84
C LYS A 363 -16.11 -98.89 65.89
N MET A 364 -16.43 -98.37 67.07
CA MET A 364 -17.21 -97.13 67.20
C MET A 364 -16.51 -95.93 66.54
N LEU A 365 -15.19 -95.82 66.68
CA LEU A 365 -14.40 -94.79 66.00
C LEU A 365 -14.34 -94.99 64.47
N ASN A 366 -14.38 -96.24 64.00
CA ASN A 366 -14.43 -96.56 62.56
C ASN A 366 -15.79 -96.26 61.94
N ASP A 367 -16.88 -96.56 62.66
CA ASP A 367 -18.25 -96.31 62.21
C ASP A 367 -18.54 -94.79 62.16
N GLU A 368 -18.14 -94.02 63.17
CA GLU A 368 -18.41 -92.56 63.26
C GLU A 368 -17.39 -91.66 62.53
N ILE A 369 -16.10 -92.06 62.42
CA ILE A 369 -15.02 -91.17 61.94
C ILE A 369 -14.20 -91.79 60.78
N GLY A 370 -14.30 -93.10 60.54
CA GLY A 370 -13.49 -93.82 59.54
C GLY A 370 -12.32 -94.59 60.15
N ASP A 371 -11.70 -95.49 59.38
CA ASP A 371 -10.81 -96.52 59.94
C ASP A 371 -9.34 -96.10 60.17
N GLY A 372 -8.91 -94.98 59.58
CA GLY A 372 -7.55 -94.45 59.69
C GLY A 372 -6.43 -95.32 59.08
N ASN A 373 -6.76 -96.46 58.48
CA ASN A 373 -5.82 -97.43 57.90
C ASN A 373 -6.10 -97.71 56.42
N GLY A 374 -7.25 -97.28 55.89
CA GLY A 374 -7.64 -97.41 54.50
C GLY A 374 -6.79 -96.53 53.57
N GLU A 375 -6.33 -97.11 52.47
CA GLU A 375 -5.37 -96.55 51.52
C GLU A 375 -5.90 -95.36 50.68
N LYS A 376 -7.08 -94.79 51.01
CA LYS A 376 -7.74 -93.72 50.23
C LYS A 376 -8.41 -92.63 51.06
N ASP A 377 -9.16 -92.99 52.11
CA ASP A 377 -9.84 -92.03 52.98
C ASP A 377 -9.68 -92.43 54.47
N PRO A 378 -8.62 -91.97 55.17
CA PRO A 378 -8.39 -92.28 56.58
C PRO A 378 -9.43 -91.64 57.52
N ILE A 379 -10.14 -90.62 57.06
CA ILE A 379 -11.30 -90.00 57.73
C ILE A 379 -12.49 -90.05 56.77
N ARG A 380 -13.63 -90.56 57.24
CA ARG A 380 -14.90 -90.63 56.48
C ARG A 380 -15.56 -89.26 56.38
N LEU A 381 -15.01 -88.39 55.53
CA LEU A 381 -15.60 -87.09 55.18
C LEU A 381 -16.91 -87.23 54.39
N ARG A 382 -17.18 -88.44 53.86
CA ARG A 382 -18.45 -88.88 53.29
C ARG A 382 -18.78 -90.27 53.84
N THR A 383 -20.06 -90.59 53.92
CA THR A 383 -20.56 -91.96 54.00
C THR A 383 -20.55 -92.56 52.60
N ASP A 384 -19.81 -93.66 52.40
CA ASP A 384 -19.78 -94.36 51.12
C ASP A 384 -21.05 -95.21 50.95
N SER A 385 -22.03 -94.66 50.23
CA SER A 385 -23.14 -95.40 49.62
C SER A 385 -23.22 -95.04 48.14
N ASP A 386 -22.95 -96.01 47.27
CA ASP A 386 -22.96 -95.89 45.79
C ASP A 386 -24.40 -95.76 45.23
N SER A 387 -25.15 -94.76 45.69
CA SER A 387 -26.52 -94.47 45.27
C SER A 387 -26.75 -92.97 45.14
N ASP A 388 -27.40 -92.54 44.05
CA ASP A 388 -27.64 -91.12 43.68
C ASP A 388 -28.63 -90.35 44.60
N SER A 389 -28.75 -90.74 45.88
CA SER A 389 -29.49 -90.02 46.92
C SER A 389 -28.56 -89.04 47.64
N ASP A 390 -28.73 -87.73 47.41
CA ASP A 390 -27.87 -86.68 47.98
C ASP A 390 -28.21 -86.31 49.45
N ASP A 391 -28.51 -87.29 50.32
CA ASP A 391 -28.65 -87.08 51.77
C ASP A 391 -27.29 -87.19 52.49
N GLY A 392 -26.32 -86.41 52.00
CA GLY A 392 -24.89 -86.44 52.35
C GLY A 392 -24.55 -86.22 53.82
N SER A 393 -24.76 -87.23 54.64
CA SER A 393 -24.57 -87.30 56.09
C SER A 393 -23.15 -87.75 56.48
N GLY A 394 -22.14 -87.09 55.92
CA GLY A 394 -20.72 -87.30 56.22
C GLY A 394 -20.08 -86.18 57.04
N LEU A 395 -18.97 -86.49 57.72
CA LEU A 395 -18.24 -85.51 58.55
C LEU A 395 -17.67 -84.38 57.68
N MET A 396 -18.24 -83.17 57.79
CA MET A 396 -17.94 -82.02 56.92
C MET A 396 -18.30 -82.23 55.42
N SER A 397 -19.39 -82.94 55.12
CA SER A 397 -19.84 -83.16 53.74
C SER A 397 -19.98 -81.88 52.89
N ASP A 398 -20.49 -80.79 53.47
CA ASP A 398 -20.60 -79.47 52.82
C ASP A 398 -19.23 -78.87 52.44
N TYR A 399 -18.21 -79.05 53.28
CA TYR A 399 -16.83 -78.62 52.97
C TYR A 399 -16.35 -79.33 51.70
N VAL A 400 -16.53 -80.65 51.62
CA VAL A 400 -16.15 -81.45 50.44
C VAL A 400 -16.98 -81.06 49.21
N LYS A 401 -18.28 -80.73 49.35
CA LYS A 401 -19.10 -80.21 48.24
C LYS A 401 -18.56 -78.88 47.69
N GLN A 402 -17.92 -78.05 48.51
CA GLN A 402 -17.30 -76.79 48.07
C GLN A 402 -15.88 -76.97 47.52
N THR A 403 -15.02 -77.76 48.18
CA THR A 403 -13.57 -77.80 47.91
C THR A 403 -13.06 -78.99 47.11
N LYS A 404 -13.86 -80.03 46.80
CA LYS A 404 -13.38 -81.21 46.08
C LYS A 404 -12.69 -80.85 44.75
N VAL A 405 -11.49 -81.39 44.52
CA VAL A 405 -10.74 -81.21 43.27
C VAL A 405 -11.58 -81.64 42.06
N GLY A 406 -11.59 -80.82 40.99
CA GLY A 406 -12.36 -81.03 39.76
C GLY A 406 -13.87 -80.80 39.83
N THR A 407 -14.53 -81.02 40.97
CA THR A 407 -16.01 -81.01 41.08
C THR A 407 -16.59 -80.11 42.17
N GLY A 408 -15.77 -79.46 43.00
CA GLY A 408 -16.23 -78.59 44.08
C GLY A 408 -16.70 -77.23 43.57
N THR A 409 -17.88 -76.78 44.02
CA THR A 409 -18.53 -75.56 43.52
C THR A 409 -17.66 -74.31 43.63
N PHE A 410 -16.93 -74.15 44.73
CA PHE A 410 -16.05 -73.00 44.94
C PHE A 410 -14.82 -73.04 44.02
N ARG A 411 -14.22 -74.22 43.78
CA ARG A 411 -13.15 -74.38 42.77
C ARG A 411 -13.65 -74.07 41.36
N GLN A 412 -14.87 -74.47 41.01
CA GLN A 412 -15.48 -74.17 39.71
C GLN A 412 -15.75 -72.67 39.53
N GLN A 413 -16.19 -71.94 40.55
CA GLN A 413 -16.33 -70.48 40.50
C GLN A 413 -14.98 -69.77 40.29
N ILE A 414 -13.91 -70.27 40.92
CA ILE A 414 -12.53 -69.77 40.74
C ILE A 414 -12.04 -70.03 39.30
N ASP A 415 -12.32 -71.22 38.75
CA ASP A 415 -11.98 -71.60 37.38
C ASP A 415 -12.79 -70.81 36.32
N GLU A 416 -14.06 -70.50 36.58
CA GLU A 416 -14.88 -69.58 35.78
C GLU A 416 -14.28 -68.17 35.76
N ILE A 417 -13.83 -67.65 36.92
CA ILE A 417 -13.17 -66.34 36.97
C ILE A 417 -11.92 -66.35 36.10
N ARG A 418 -11.09 -67.40 36.14
CA ARG A 418 -9.93 -67.52 35.24
C ARG A 418 -10.35 -67.52 33.77
N LYS A 419 -11.32 -68.36 33.39
CA LYS A 419 -11.82 -68.47 32.01
C LYS A 419 -12.37 -67.15 31.45
N ARG A 420 -13.07 -66.36 32.27
CA ARG A 420 -13.54 -65.02 31.88
C ARG A 420 -12.38 -64.09 31.57
N PHE A 421 -11.30 -64.10 32.36
CA PHE A 421 -10.08 -63.33 32.07
C PHE A 421 -9.24 -63.91 30.93
N GLU A 422 -9.27 -65.23 30.69
CA GLU A 422 -8.59 -65.89 29.55
C GLU A 422 -9.23 -65.50 28.21
N ASN A 423 -10.55 -65.30 28.15
CA ASN A 423 -11.28 -64.92 26.93
C ASN A 423 -10.98 -63.48 26.42
N GLU A 424 -10.33 -62.63 27.21
CA GLU A 424 -9.96 -61.26 26.79
C GLU A 424 -8.62 -61.19 26.04
N PHE A 425 -7.97 -62.35 25.84
CA PHE A 425 -6.64 -62.46 25.25
C PHE A 425 -6.61 -63.45 24.09
N ASP A 426 -5.78 -63.16 23.09
CA ASP A 426 -5.55 -64.01 21.93
C ASP A 426 -4.58 -65.18 22.24
N PRO A 427 -4.48 -66.21 21.37
CA PRO A 427 -3.60 -67.36 21.59
C PRO A 427 -2.09 -67.07 21.72
N ASN A 428 -1.64 -65.83 21.50
CA ASN A 428 -0.26 -65.37 21.67
C ASN A 428 -0.09 -64.50 22.94
N ASN A 429 -1.10 -64.45 23.80
CA ASN A 429 -1.20 -63.51 24.93
C ASN A 429 -1.14 -62.03 24.49
N GLY A 430 -1.72 -61.70 23.33
CA GLY A 430 -2.10 -60.33 22.95
C GLY A 430 -3.50 -59.98 23.51
N ILE A 431 -3.80 -58.69 23.69
CA ILE A 431 -5.11 -58.25 24.21
C ILE A 431 -6.10 -58.17 23.04
N ILE A 432 -7.28 -58.79 23.17
CA ILE A 432 -8.37 -58.64 22.20
C ILE A 432 -9.05 -57.29 22.44
N ILE A 433 -8.45 -56.21 21.93
CA ILE A 433 -8.91 -54.83 22.15
C ILE A 433 -10.39 -54.61 21.76
N GLN A 434 -10.94 -55.42 20.84
CA GLN A 434 -12.35 -55.37 20.44
C GLN A 434 -13.33 -55.70 21.58
N HIS A 435 -12.89 -56.42 22.62
CA HIS A 435 -13.71 -56.67 23.83
C HIS A 435 -13.71 -55.47 24.80
N ILE A 436 -12.96 -54.40 24.48
CA ILE A 436 -12.95 -53.13 25.22
C ILE A 436 -13.43 -52.02 24.26
N PRO A 437 -14.74 -51.92 23.93
CA PRO A 437 -15.23 -51.03 22.88
C PRO A 437 -14.84 -49.56 23.11
N THR A 438 -14.89 -49.09 24.35
CA THR A 438 -14.50 -47.72 24.74
C THR A 438 -13.04 -47.39 24.45
N TYR A 439 -12.16 -48.39 24.41
CA TYR A 439 -10.76 -48.22 24.02
C TYR A 439 -10.63 -48.13 22.49
N VAL A 440 -11.35 -48.98 21.74
CA VAL A 440 -11.37 -48.94 20.26
C VAL A 440 -11.96 -47.64 19.74
N ASP A 441 -13.09 -47.19 20.32
CA ASP A 441 -13.72 -45.92 19.97
C ASP A 441 -12.77 -44.73 20.23
N ALA A 442 -12.02 -44.77 21.34
CA ALA A 442 -11.00 -43.76 21.64
C ALA A 442 -9.82 -43.80 20.66
N GLU A 443 -9.31 -44.99 20.30
CA GLU A 443 -8.23 -45.17 19.34
C GLU A 443 -8.63 -44.66 17.93
N VAL A 444 -9.85 -44.97 17.47
CA VAL A 444 -10.40 -44.49 16.20
C VAL A 444 -10.59 -42.98 16.22
N THR A 445 -11.21 -42.43 17.28
CA THR A 445 -11.46 -40.98 17.43
C THR A 445 -10.15 -40.20 17.45
N TYR A 446 -9.15 -40.69 18.19
CA TYR A 446 -7.81 -40.09 18.25
C TYR A 446 -7.13 -40.06 16.88
N LYS A 447 -7.12 -41.19 16.15
CA LYS A 447 -6.52 -41.28 14.81
C LYS A 447 -7.20 -40.36 13.80
N ALA A 448 -8.53 -40.25 13.86
CA ALA A 448 -9.29 -39.33 13.02
C ALA A 448 -8.95 -37.86 13.32
N ALA A 449 -8.94 -37.47 14.60
CA ALA A 449 -8.57 -36.11 15.02
C ALA A 449 -7.13 -35.75 14.63
N LEU A 450 -6.17 -36.65 14.85
CA LEU A 450 -4.77 -36.47 14.46
C LEU A 450 -4.63 -36.30 12.93
N SER A 451 -5.35 -37.08 12.14
CA SER A 451 -5.32 -36.97 10.68
C SER A 451 -5.84 -35.61 10.20
N ILE A 452 -6.92 -35.09 10.80
CA ILE A 452 -7.46 -33.74 10.52
C ILE A 452 -6.46 -32.65 10.90
N VAL A 453 -5.77 -32.78 12.04
CA VAL A 453 -4.73 -31.83 12.48
C VAL A 453 -3.55 -31.84 11.51
N LEU A 454 -3.05 -33.00 11.12
CA LEU A 454 -1.92 -33.13 10.18
C LEU A 454 -2.28 -32.63 8.77
N GLU A 455 -3.49 -32.86 8.28
CA GLU A 455 -3.96 -32.29 7.00
C GLU A 455 -4.07 -30.76 7.08
N THR A 456 -4.55 -30.22 8.20
CA THR A 456 -4.66 -28.78 8.44
C THR A 456 -3.27 -28.13 8.49
N ILE A 457 -2.31 -28.74 9.18
CA ILE A 457 -0.90 -28.32 9.17
C ILE A 457 -0.33 -28.37 7.75
N GLY A 458 -0.60 -29.43 6.97
CA GLY A 458 -0.18 -29.52 5.57
C GLY A 458 -0.80 -28.48 4.62
N LYS A 459 -1.85 -27.76 5.04
CA LYS A 459 -2.38 -26.56 4.36
C LYS A 459 -1.66 -25.30 4.85
N LEU A 460 -1.44 -25.16 6.16
CA LEU A 460 -0.70 -24.04 6.77
C LEU A 460 0.76 -23.97 6.29
N GLU A 461 1.44 -25.12 6.12
CA GLU A 461 2.83 -25.21 5.63
C GLU A 461 3.04 -24.65 4.21
N LYS A 462 1.95 -24.36 3.47
CA LYS A 462 1.98 -23.71 2.14
C LYS A 462 1.85 -22.19 2.20
N LEU A 463 1.31 -21.66 3.30
CA LEU A 463 1.04 -20.23 3.46
C LEU A 463 2.31 -19.35 3.41
N PRO A 464 3.46 -19.75 4.01
CA PRO A 464 4.71 -18.99 3.89
C PRO A 464 5.17 -18.81 2.43
N GLY A 465 5.04 -19.86 1.62
CA GLY A 465 5.38 -19.81 0.18
C GLY A 465 4.46 -18.86 -0.58
N ALA A 466 3.14 -18.98 -0.39
CA ALA A 466 2.18 -18.08 -1.03
C ALA A 466 2.35 -16.61 -0.62
N VAL A 467 2.88 -16.34 0.58
CA VAL A 467 3.20 -14.98 1.05
C VAL A 467 4.54 -14.47 0.49
N ASP A 468 5.52 -15.35 0.26
CA ASP A 468 6.73 -14.99 -0.51
C ASP A 468 6.40 -14.71 -1.99
N ASP A 469 5.56 -15.53 -2.63
CA ASP A 469 5.07 -15.31 -4.00
C ASP A 469 4.33 -13.95 -4.11
N ALA A 470 3.43 -13.68 -3.15
CA ALA A 470 2.71 -12.41 -3.07
C ALA A 470 3.64 -11.22 -2.79
N LYS A 471 4.73 -11.41 -2.03
CA LYS A 471 5.76 -10.39 -1.80
C LYS A 471 6.53 -10.07 -3.08
N VAL A 472 6.86 -11.07 -3.89
CA VAL A 472 7.52 -10.88 -5.20
C VAL A 472 6.61 -10.09 -6.12
N ALA A 473 5.36 -10.53 -6.33
CA ALA A 473 4.40 -9.85 -7.20
C ALA A 473 4.10 -8.41 -6.73
N ALA A 474 4.01 -8.17 -5.42
CA ALA A 474 3.85 -6.82 -4.88
C ALA A 474 5.08 -5.94 -5.13
N ASN A 475 6.29 -6.49 -4.99
CA ASN A 475 7.53 -5.77 -5.27
C ASN A 475 7.70 -5.45 -6.77
N GLU A 476 7.29 -6.34 -7.66
CA GLU A 476 7.27 -6.11 -9.11
C GLU A 476 6.32 -4.95 -9.48
N LEU A 477 5.08 -4.99 -8.99
CA LEU A 477 4.10 -3.90 -9.20
C LEU A 477 4.59 -2.56 -8.61
N MET A 478 5.24 -2.60 -7.45
CA MET A 478 5.85 -1.41 -6.85
C MET A 478 7.05 -0.89 -7.66
N SER A 479 7.81 -1.77 -8.32
CA SER A 479 8.90 -1.35 -9.22
C SER A 479 8.38 -0.68 -10.49
N VAL A 480 7.31 -1.21 -11.09
CA VAL A 480 6.66 -0.61 -12.28
C VAL A 480 6.10 0.78 -11.95
N LEU A 481 5.33 0.91 -10.86
CA LEU A 481 4.76 2.20 -10.47
C LEU A 481 5.85 3.24 -10.12
N ARG A 482 6.99 2.80 -9.58
CA ARG A 482 8.17 3.65 -9.37
C ARG A 482 8.74 4.16 -10.70
N GLU A 483 8.88 3.29 -11.69
CA GLU A 483 9.40 3.63 -13.01
C GLU A 483 8.47 4.58 -13.78
N GLU A 484 7.14 4.42 -13.67
CA GLU A 484 6.15 5.36 -14.21
C GLU A 484 6.30 6.76 -13.59
N VAL A 485 6.49 6.86 -12.27
CA VAL A 485 6.66 8.16 -11.58
C VAL A 485 8.00 8.83 -11.94
N GLU A 486 9.10 8.08 -12.03
CA GLU A 486 10.39 8.61 -12.50
C GLU A 486 10.31 9.06 -13.97
N THR A 487 9.54 8.35 -14.80
CA THR A 487 9.30 8.73 -16.21
C THR A 487 8.55 10.06 -16.30
N VAL A 488 7.45 10.22 -15.55
CA VAL A 488 6.70 11.51 -15.47
C VAL A 488 7.60 12.63 -14.94
N LYS A 489 8.44 12.36 -13.95
CA LYS A 489 9.43 13.33 -13.45
C LYS A 489 10.45 13.74 -14.53
N SER A 490 10.98 12.80 -15.31
CA SER A 490 11.88 13.10 -16.44
C SER A 490 11.21 14.00 -17.47
N MET A 491 9.96 13.69 -17.85
CA MET A 491 9.17 14.51 -18.77
C MET A 491 8.94 15.94 -18.25
N ILE A 492 8.76 16.13 -16.94
CA ILE A 492 8.65 17.47 -16.33
C ILE A 492 9.99 18.22 -16.42
N ILE A 493 11.11 17.56 -16.12
CA ILE A 493 12.46 18.15 -16.20
C ILE A 493 12.76 18.60 -17.64
N GLU A 494 12.38 17.81 -18.65
CA GLU A 494 12.54 18.12 -20.08
C GLU A 494 11.77 19.37 -20.55
N ILE A 495 10.73 19.82 -19.83
CA ILE A 495 10.02 21.08 -20.17
C ILE A 495 10.93 22.30 -19.97
N THR A 496 11.81 22.28 -18.96
CA THR A 496 12.67 23.43 -18.61
C THR A 496 13.54 23.92 -19.79
N PRO A 497 14.37 23.09 -20.43
CA PRO A 497 15.19 23.52 -21.58
C PRO A 497 14.35 23.90 -22.81
N VAL A 498 13.14 23.36 -22.97
CA VAL A 498 12.23 23.80 -24.05
C VAL A 498 11.70 25.21 -23.79
N VAL A 499 11.40 25.56 -22.54
CA VAL A 499 11.00 26.92 -22.15
C VAL A 499 12.17 27.90 -22.26
N ASP A 500 13.41 27.47 -21.96
CA ASP A 500 14.62 28.26 -22.20
C ASP A 500 14.86 28.57 -23.69
N ASP A 501 14.69 27.59 -24.57
CA ASP A 501 14.81 27.80 -26.02
C ASP A 501 13.70 28.71 -26.57
N VAL A 502 12.46 28.55 -26.11
CA VAL A 502 11.35 29.45 -26.47
C VAL A 502 11.60 30.88 -25.99
N GLU A 503 12.13 31.08 -24.78
CA GLU A 503 12.54 32.41 -24.29
C GLU A 503 13.63 33.03 -25.19
N SER A 504 14.64 32.25 -25.57
CA SER A 504 15.72 32.66 -26.47
C SER A 504 15.21 33.06 -27.86
N GLN A 505 14.39 32.21 -28.49
CA GLN A 505 13.81 32.49 -29.81
C GLN A 505 12.91 33.73 -29.80
N LEU A 506 12.11 33.93 -28.74
CA LEU A 506 11.27 35.13 -28.59
C LEU A 506 12.10 36.40 -28.38
N GLU A 507 13.19 36.35 -27.60
CA GLU A 507 14.11 37.49 -27.48
C GLU A 507 14.78 37.86 -28.81
N ILE A 508 15.19 36.86 -29.61
CA ILE A 508 15.77 37.08 -30.94
C ILE A 508 14.73 37.72 -31.89
N ALA A 509 13.49 37.21 -31.88
CA ALA A 509 12.41 37.74 -32.71
C ALA A 509 12.05 39.19 -32.34
N ILE A 510 11.91 39.50 -31.04
CA ILE A 510 11.63 40.86 -30.56
C ILE A 510 12.77 41.79 -30.94
N LYS A 511 14.03 41.39 -30.72
CA LYS A 511 15.19 42.22 -31.10
C LYS A 511 15.21 42.51 -32.60
N SER A 512 14.91 41.53 -33.45
CA SER A 512 14.81 41.77 -34.90
C SER A 512 13.72 42.79 -35.27
N ILE A 513 12.65 42.90 -34.47
CA ILE A 513 11.63 43.93 -34.63
C ILE A 513 12.14 45.29 -34.12
N GLU A 514 12.80 45.34 -32.95
CA GLU A 514 13.44 46.55 -32.40
C GLU A 514 14.43 47.16 -33.42
N ASP A 515 15.33 46.34 -34.00
CA ASP A 515 16.29 46.74 -35.02
C ASP A 515 15.59 47.22 -36.31
N THR A 516 14.50 46.55 -36.74
CA THR A 516 13.72 46.94 -37.92
C THR A 516 12.99 48.27 -37.71
N VAL A 517 12.44 48.52 -36.51
CA VAL A 517 11.77 49.78 -36.15
C VAL A 517 12.77 50.95 -36.18
N LEU A 518 13.99 50.74 -35.71
CA LEU A 518 15.06 51.75 -35.75
C LEU A 518 15.45 52.09 -37.20
N ILE A 519 15.73 51.08 -38.03
CA ILE A 519 16.02 51.28 -39.48
C ILE A 519 14.86 52.00 -40.18
N THR A 520 13.61 51.70 -39.80
CA THR A 520 12.43 52.37 -40.38
C THR A 520 12.32 53.84 -39.94
N LYS A 521 12.68 54.18 -38.70
CA LYS A 521 12.74 55.56 -38.19
C LYS A 521 13.77 56.40 -38.96
N ASP A 522 14.95 55.85 -39.20
CA ASP A 522 16.03 56.53 -39.93
C ASP A 522 15.66 56.74 -41.41
N ASN A 523 15.14 55.70 -42.08
CA ASN A 523 14.66 55.80 -43.46
C ASN A 523 13.52 56.83 -43.62
N ALA A 524 12.53 56.82 -42.71
CA ALA A 524 11.44 57.81 -42.74
C ALA A 524 11.96 59.24 -42.53
N THR A 525 12.92 59.41 -41.60
CA THR A 525 13.57 60.72 -41.35
C THR A 525 14.32 61.23 -42.58
N LEU A 526 15.04 60.35 -43.27
CA LEU A 526 15.73 60.67 -44.53
C LEU A 526 14.72 61.11 -45.61
N SER A 527 13.69 60.32 -45.89
CA SER A 527 12.69 60.62 -46.92
C SER A 527 11.91 61.92 -46.68
N ILE A 528 11.66 62.29 -45.42
CA ILE A 528 11.06 63.60 -45.09
C ILE A 528 12.01 64.75 -45.43
N SER A 529 13.31 64.59 -45.13
CA SER A 529 14.32 65.61 -45.44
C SER A 529 14.55 65.76 -46.95
N GLU A 530 14.52 64.65 -47.70
CA GLU A 530 14.57 64.65 -49.16
C GLU A 530 13.33 65.33 -49.76
N LEU A 531 12.12 64.94 -49.36
CA LEU A 531 10.86 65.56 -49.82
C LEU A 531 10.83 67.08 -49.53
N ARG A 532 11.30 67.50 -48.36
CA ARG A 532 11.45 68.92 -47.99
C ARG A 532 12.41 69.65 -48.93
N GLY A 533 13.53 69.01 -49.28
CA GLY A 533 14.51 69.50 -50.24
C GLY A 533 13.90 69.68 -51.63
N ASP A 534 13.28 68.63 -52.16
CA ASP A 534 12.61 68.61 -53.48
C ASP A 534 11.52 69.69 -53.59
N LEU A 535 10.64 69.81 -52.59
CA LEU A 535 9.60 70.83 -52.57
C LEU A 535 10.19 72.25 -52.53
N THR A 536 11.23 72.48 -51.72
CA THR A 536 11.90 73.79 -51.61
C THR A 536 12.66 74.15 -52.89
N GLN A 537 13.29 73.17 -53.55
CA GLN A 537 13.93 73.34 -54.86
C GLN A 537 12.88 73.59 -55.95
N LYS A 538 11.75 72.87 -55.94
CA LYS A 538 10.67 73.02 -56.91
C LYS A 538 10.00 74.40 -56.81
N VAL A 539 9.69 74.86 -55.59
CA VAL A 539 9.20 76.23 -55.36
C VAL A 539 10.23 77.25 -55.84
N SER A 540 11.50 77.09 -55.48
CA SER A 540 12.56 78.00 -55.92
C SER A 540 12.73 78.05 -57.45
N SER A 541 12.60 76.90 -58.13
CA SER A 541 12.62 76.79 -59.59
C SER A 541 11.41 77.50 -60.22
N VAL A 542 10.19 77.22 -59.74
CA VAL A 542 8.95 77.82 -60.25
C VAL A 542 8.96 79.34 -60.08
N PHE A 543 9.35 79.85 -58.91
CA PHE A 543 9.46 81.31 -58.68
C PHE A 543 10.55 81.95 -59.52
N SER A 544 11.68 81.27 -59.78
CA SER A 544 12.70 81.75 -60.73
C SER A 544 12.12 81.86 -62.14
N THR A 545 11.40 80.83 -62.62
CA THR A 545 10.74 80.84 -63.93
C THR A 545 9.67 81.93 -64.04
N ILE A 546 8.81 82.10 -63.04
CA ILE A 546 7.78 83.16 -63.03
C ILE A 546 8.44 84.56 -63.03
N THR A 547 9.46 84.77 -62.20
CA THR A 547 10.21 86.04 -62.16
C THR A 547 10.85 86.35 -63.52
N ALA A 548 11.47 85.36 -64.17
CA ALA A 548 12.03 85.51 -65.50
C ALA A 548 10.95 85.82 -66.57
N GLN A 549 9.78 85.16 -66.52
CA GLN A 549 8.67 85.46 -67.42
C GLN A 549 8.13 86.88 -67.22
N VAL A 550 7.99 87.32 -65.98
CA VAL A 550 7.58 88.68 -65.61
C VAL A 550 8.56 89.73 -66.14
N HIS A 551 9.88 89.51 -65.96
CA HIS A 551 10.92 90.37 -66.55
C HIS A 551 10.89 90.38 -68.08
N VAL A 552 10.62 89.24 -68.74
CA VAL A 552 10.51 89.15 -70.20
C VAL A 552 9.26 89.88 -70.72
N LEU A 553 8.13 89.81 -70.00
CA LEU A 553 6.92 90.55 -70.35
C LEU A 553 7.12 92.06 -70.20
N PHE A 554 7.73 92.51 -69.10
CA PHE A 554 8.07 93.92 -68.90
C PHE A 554 9.05 94.43 -69.98
N ALA A 555 10.13 93.68 -70.26
CA ALA A 555 11.08 94.04 -71.31
C ALA A 555 10.41 94.12 -72.70
N LYS A 556 9.51 93.19 -73.04
CA LYS A 556 8.72 93.24 -74.28
C LYS A 556 7.80 94.46 -74.34
N GLN A 557 7.14 94.82 -73.24
CA GLN A 557 6.33 96.03 -73.16
C GLN A 557 7.19 97.28 -73.42
N LYS A 558 8.33 97.42 -72.75
CA LYS A 558 9.22 98.59 -72.92
C LYS A 558 9.90 98.63 -74.28
N GLN A 559 10.15 97.48 -74.91
CA GLN A 559 10.55 97.39 -76.32
C GLN A 559 9.44 97.91 -77.25
N ALA A 560 8.17 97.57 -77.00
CA ALA A 560 7.05 98.05 -77.80
C ALA A 560 6.81 99.57 -77.64
N GLU A 561 6.85 100.09 -76.41
CA GLU A 561 6.80 101.53 -76.14
C GLU A 561 7.93 102.29 -76.85
N LEU A 562 9.16 101.75 -76.82
CA LEU A 562 10.31 102.35 -77.48
C LEU A 562 10.23 102.27 -79.01
N ALA A 563 9.68 101.19 -79.58
CA ALA A 563 9.46 101.06 -81.03
C ALA A 563 8.40 102.05 -81.55
N GLN A 564 7.37 102.33 -80.74
CA GLN A 564 6.39 103.39 -81.03
C GLN A 564 7.06 104.78 -81.01
N LEU A 565 7.88 105.08 -79.99
CA LEU A 565 8.68 106.31 -79.95
C LEU A 565 9.61 106.43 -81.16
N GLN A 566 10.32 105.37 -81.53
CA GLN A 566 11.19 105.35 -82.71
C GLN A 566 10.41 105.64 -83.99
N THR A 567 9.22 105.05 -84.15
CA THR A 567 8.36 105.29 -85.32
C THR A 567 7.97 106.76 -85.43
N VAL A 568 7.58 107.38 -84.31
CA VAL A 568 7.29 108.82 -84.26
C VAL A 568 8.52 109.65 -84.61
N VAL A 569 9.67 109.36 -83.99
CA VAL A 569 10.93 110.09 -84.20
C VAL A 569 11.41 110.00 -85.65
N THR A 570 11.38 108.81 -86.27
CA THR A 570 11.76 108.64 -87.69
C THR A 570 10.82 109.41 -88.61
N ALA A 571 9.50 109.32 -88.42
CA ALA A 571 8.53 110.04 -89.24
C ALA A 571 8.69 111.58 -89.14
N GLN A 572 8.96 112.11 -87.94
CA GLN A 572 9.25 113.54 -87.78
C GLN A 572 10.63 113.92 -88.34
N LEU A 573 11.65 113.07 -88.22
CA LEU A 573 12.98 113.31 -88.79
C LEU A 573 12.94 113.40 -90.33
N GLU A 574 12.16 112.53 -90.99
CA GLU A 574 11.93 112.62 -92.44
C GLU A 574 11.18 113.90 -92.83
N ALA A 575 10.17 114.31 -92.05
CA ALA A 575 9.44 115.55 -92.28
C ALA A 575 10.35 116.78 -92.11
N ILE A 576 11.15 116.84 -91.04
CA ILE A 576 12.14 117.87 -90.76
C ILE A 576 13.18 117.94 -91.88
N GLY A 577 13.73 116.79 -92.29
CA GLY A 577 14.71 116.69 -93.37
C GLY A 577 14.16 117.18 -94.71
N ARG A 578 12.90 116.84 -95.02
CA ARG A 578 12.19 117.31 -96.22
C ARG A 578 12.01 118.83 -96.21
N ILE A 579 11.49 119.39 -95.10
CA ILE A 579 11.28 120.83 -94.93
C ILE A 579 12.61 121.61 -95.07
N ILE A 580 13.69 121.12 -94.47
CA ILE A 580 15.02 121.73 -94.57
C ILE A 580 15.56 121.64 -96.01
N ALA A 581 15.36 120.51 -96.71
CA ALA A 581 15.79 120.35 -98.10
C ALA A 581 15.01 121.25 -99.07
N GLU A 582 13.69 121.34 -98.90
CA GLU A 582 12.81 122.23 -99.67
C GLU A 582 13.19 123.71 -99.44
N ASP A 583 13.39 124.14 -98.19
CA ASP A 583 13.73 125.52 -97.87
C ASP A 583 15.16 125.87 -98.36
N LYS A 584 16.12 124.96 -98.23
CA LYS A 584 17.46 125.10 -98.83
C LYS A 584 17.41 125.29 -100.35
N ALA A 585 16.41 124.74 -101.03
CA ALA A 585 16.23 124.84 -102.48
C ALA A 585 15.31 126.01 -102.94
N THR A 586 14.43 126.52 -102.07
CA THR A 586 13.34 127.46 -102.46
C THR A 586 13.16 128.67 -101.54
N GLY A 587 13.58 128.59 -100.27
CA GLY A 587 13.59 129.71 -99.32
C GLY A 587 14.66 130.75 -99.67
N VAL A 588 14.76 131.82 -98.86
CA VAL A 588 15.54 133.03 -99.18
C VAL A 588 17.01 132.71 -99.52
N LYS A 589 17.64 131.77 -98.82
CA LYS A 589 19.02 131.32 -99.08
C LYS A 589 19.15 130.54 -100.39
N GLY A 590 18.14 129.71 -100.72
CA GLY A 590 18.06 129.00 -102.01
C GLY A 590 17.79 129.94 -103.20
N PHE A 591 16.94 130.95 -102.99
CA PHE A 591 16.71 132.04 -103.94
C PHE A 591 17.99 132.83 -104.22
N LEU A 592 18.73 133.26 -103.18
CA LEU A 592 20.03 133.92 -103.33
C LEU A 592 21.07 133.02 -104.03
N GLY A 593 21.04 131.70 -103.77
CA GLY A 593 21.86 130.72 -104.50
C GLY A 593 21.55 130.67 -106.00
N LYS A 594 20.26 130.62 -106.36
CA LYS A 594 19.79 130.67 -107.76
C LYS A 594 20.11 132.03 -108.41
N MET A 595 19.96 133.13 -107.68
CA MET A 595 20.30 134.46 -108.16
C MET A 595 21.80 134.58 -108.45
N LYS A 596 22.67 133.99 -107.60
CA LYS A 596 24.12 133.91 -107.84
C LYS A 596 24.47 133.11 -109.09
N THR A 597 23.82 131.98 -109.37
CA THR A 597 24.06 131.22 -110.62
C THR A 597 23.50 131.92 -111.85
N CYS A 598 22.36 132.61 -111.76
CA CYS A 598 21.85 133.45 -112.86
C CYS A 598 22.78 134.62 -113.18
N ILE A 599 23.26 135.36 -112.16
CA ILE A 599 24.20 136.47 -112.34
C ILE A 599 25.52 135.99 -112.96
N ASN A 600 26.07 134.87 -112.50
CA ASN A 600 27.28 134.27 -113.08
C ASN A 600 27.06 133.67 -114.49
N GLY A 601 25.82 133.50 -114.94
CA GLY A 601 25.48 132.91 -116.24
C GLY A 601 25.33 133.91 -117.38
N MET A 602 25.18 135.21 -117.10
CA MET A 602 24.98 136.23 -118.13
C MET A 602 26.31 136.68 -118.72
N ARG A 603 26.53 136.39 -120.01
CA ARG A 603 27.62 137.01 -120.79
C ARG A 603 27.23 138.43 -121.20
N HIS A 604 28.23 139.31 -121.27
CA HIS A 604 28.09 140.69 -121.74
C HIS A 604 27.58 140.76 -123.20
N THR A 605 26.29 141.07 -123.37
CA THR A 605 25.70 142.04 -124.32
C THR A 605 24.17 141.89 -124.31
N ASP A 606 23.48 142.73 -123.52
CA ASP A 606 22.21 143.41 -123.87
C ASP A 606 21.55 144.04 -122.63
N LEU A 607 21.50 145.38 -122.58
CA LEU A 607 20.80 146.16 -121.56
C LEU A 607 20.41 147.55 -122.11
N PRO A 608 19.11 147.88 -122.18
CA PRO A 608 18.63 149.25 -122.35
C PRO A 608 18.11 149.85 -121.03
N TYR A 609 18.78 150.89 -120.54
CA TYR A 609 18.21 151.93 -119.66
C TYR A 609 17.15 152.75 -120.46
N ARG A 610 16.16 153.49 -119.93
CA ARG A 610 15.78 154.03 -118.60
C ARG A 610 14.25 154.39 -118.69
N LEU A 611 13.43 154.74 -117.68
CA LEU A 611 13.48 155.86 -116.71
C LEU A 611 12.30 155.76 -115.71
N ASP A 612 12.39 156.48 -114.59
CA ASP A 612 11.46 156.46 -113.45
C ASP A 612 10.54 157.69 -113.40
N GLU A 613 9.26 157.55 -113.03
CA GLU A 613 8.50 158.65 -112.39
C GLU A 613 7.28 158.19 -111.54
N LYS A 614 7.18 158.73 -110.31
CA LYS A 614 5.99 158.98 -109.43
C LYS A 614 4.78 158.03 -109.59
N ILE A 615 4.43 157.11 -108.68
CA ILE A 615 4.29 157.16 -107.20
C ILE A 615 3.24 158.18 -106.68
N GLN A 616 1.95 157.79 -106.69
CA GLN A 616 1.11 157.72 -105.47
C GLN A 616 -0.20 156.92 -105.72
N PHE A 617 -0.77 156.34 -104.65
CA PHE A 617 -1.98 155.50 -104.70
C PHE A 617 -3.27 156.29 -104.45
N PRO A 618 -4.36 155.98 -105.17
CA PRO A 618 -5.73 156.10 -104.67
C PRO A 618 -6.53 154.77 -104.77
N ALA A 619 -7.65 154.67 -104.06
CA ALA A 619 -8.38 153.42 -103.87
C ALA A 619 -9.70 153.29 -104.67
N CYS A 620 -9.93 152.09 -105.21
CA CYS A 620 -11.20 151.36 -105.33
C CYS A 620 -12.45 152.02 -105.98
N ASN A 621 -13.04 151.30 -106.96
CA ASN A 621 -14.41 150.68 -106.89
C ASN A 621 -15.36 150.91 -108.11
N LYS A 622 -16.29 149.96 -108.27
CA LYS A 622 -17.63 149.98 -108.94
C LYS A 622 -17.81 149.90 -110.46
N SER A 623 -18.55 148.86 -110.84
CA SER A 623 -19.94 148.98 -111.35
C SER A 623 -20.73 147.72 -110.93
N SER A 624 -21.85 147.82 -110.18
CA SER A 624 -23.22 148.15 -110.63
C SER A 624 -23.84 146.97 -111.40
N ARG A 625 -24.94 146.28 -111.00
CA ARG A 625 -26.05 146.41 -110.00
C ARG A 625 -26.62 144.96 -109.79
N PHE A 626 -27.59 144.54 -108.95
CA PHE A 626 -28.53 144.99 -107.87
C PHE A 626 -29.15 143.67 -107.27
N LEU A 627 -30.04 143.53 -106.26
CA LEU A 627 -30.75 144.35 -105.25
C LEU A 627 -31.32 143.39 -104.15
N HIS A 628 -31.51 143.86 -102.90
CA HIS A 628 -32.43 143.30 -101.85
C HIS A 628 -32.15 141.85 -101.32
N THR A 629 -32.54 141.44 -100.09
CA THR A 629 -33.25 142.12 -98.96
C THR A 629 -33.03 141.41 -97.61
N ILE A 630 -32.91 142.20 -96.51
CA ILE A 630 -33.42 142.06 -95.11
C ILE A 630 -33.52 140.64 -94.48
N VAL A 631 -33.14 140.37 -93.20
CA VAL A 631 -32.67 141.21 -92.07
C VAL A 631 -31.18 141.04 -91.83
#